data_AF-A0A966AV73-F1
#
_entry.id   AF-A0A966AV73-F1
#
_cell.length_a   1.000
_cell.length_b   1.000
_cell.length_c   1.000
_cell.angle_alpha   90.00
_cell.angle_beta   90.00
_cell.angle_gamma   90.00
#
_symmetry.space_group_name_H-M   'P 1'
#
loop_
_entity.id
_entity.type
_entity.pdbx_description
1 polymer ?
#
loop_
_entity_poly.entity_id
_entity_poly.type
_entity_poly.pdbx_seq_one_letter_code
_entity_poly.pdbx_strand_id
1 'polypeptide(L)' 'MAADLKDKFGVDARLIESGGGVFEVVIDGELVFSKKELSRFPEHSEIYSAIEDRQV' A
#
# COMPACT_ATOMS: atom_id res chain seq x y z
N MET A 1 3.48 8.99 2.35
CA MET A 1 2.79 7.69 2.15
C MET A 1 2.13 7.18 3.42
N ALA A 2 2.82 6.54 4.37
CA ALA A 2 2.13 5.93 5.53
C ALA A 2 1.44 6.96 6.45
N ALA A 3 2.04 8.14 6.64
CA ALA A 3 1.43 9.21 7.44
C ALA A 3 0.19 9.83 6.78
N ASP A 4 0.22 10.05 5.46
CA ASP A 4 -0.91 10.62 4.70
C ASP A 4 -2.14 9.71 4.68
N LEU A 5 -1.92 8.39 4.69
CA LEU A 5 -2.99 7.38 4.69
C LEU A 5 -3.82 7.42 5.97
N LYS A 6 -3.15 7.61 7.11
CA LYS A 6 -3.82 7.70 8.41
C LYS A 6 -4.67 8.96 8.52
N ASP A 7 -4.16 10.08 8.01
CA ASP A 7 -4.85 11.38 8.07
C ASP A 7 -6.06 11.44 7.12
N LYS A 8 -5.91 10.87 5.90
CA LYS A 8 -6.98 10.89 4.89
C LYS A 8 -8.03 9.79 5.03
N PHE A 9 -7.62 8.58 5.37
CA PHE A 9 -8.49 7.39 5.34
C PHE A 9 -8.67 6.73 6.71
N GLY A 10 -7.99 7.20 7.76
CA GLY A 10 -8.03 6.58 9.08
C GLY A 10 -7.43 5.17 9.12
N VAL A 11 -6.68 4.77 8.08
CA VAL A 11 -6.14 3.42 7.93
C VAL A 11 -4.82 3.31 8.67
N ASP A 12 -4.66 2.26 9.47
CA ASP A 12 -3.42 1.99 10.20
C ASP A 12 -2.45 1.20 9.32
N ALA A 13 -1.60 1.93 8.59
CA ALA A 13 -0.58 1.34 7.74
C ALA A 13 0.62 0.88 8.58
N ARG A 14 0.97 -0.42 8.51
CA ARG A 14 2.18 -0.96 9.14
C ARG A 14 3.27 -1.19 8.09
N LEU A 15 4.46 -0.64 8.36
CA LEU A 15 5.66 -0.96 7.60
C LEU A 15 6.28 -2.22 8.19
N ILE A 16 6.30 -3.29 7.40
CA ILE A 16 6.98 -4.53 7.76
C ILE A 16 8.33 -4.54 7.05
N GLU A 17 9.41 -4.40 7.83
CA GLU A 17 10.77 -4.42 7.30
C GLU A 17 11.13 -5.85 6.87
N SER A 18 11.14 -6.10 5.57
CA SER A 18 11.58 -7.37 4.98
C SER A 18 12.92 -7.19 4.26
N GLY A 19 13.84 -8.12 4.50
CA GLY A 19 15.12 -8.18 3.77
C GLY A 19 14.92 -8.59 2.31
N GLY A 20 15.63 -7.94 1.38
CA GLY A 20 15.65 -8.32 -0.05
C GLY A 20 15.15 -7.27 -1.04
N GLY A 21 14.87 -6.02 -0.60
CA GLY A 21 14.54 -4.91 -1.51
C GLY A 21 13.15 -4.99 -2.15
N VAL A 22 12.32 -5.93 -1.68
CA VAL A 22 10.93 -6.12 -2.07
C VAL A 22 10.06 -5.10 -1.34
N PHE A 23 9.05 -4.57 -2.03
CA PHE A 23 8.06 -3.68 -1.47
C PHE A 23 6.68 -4.16 -1.90
N GLU A 24 5.87 -4.58 -0.94
CA GLU A 24 4.53 -5.12 -1.18
C GLU A 24 3.53 -4.32 -0.36
N VAL A 25 2.40 -3.99 -0.98
CA VAL A 25 1.28 -3.30 -0.32
C VAL A 25 0.13 -4.28 -0.28
N VAL A 26 -0.34 -4.54 0.94
CA VAL A 26 -1.45 -5.44 1.23
C VAL A 26 -2.52 -4.65 1.98
N ILE A 27 -3.76 -4.73 1.51
CA ILE A 27 -4.93 -4.10 2.12
C ILE A 27 -5.93 -5.22 2.46
N ASP A 28 -6.35 -5.33 3.71
CA ASP A 28 -7.29 -6.36 4.19
C ASP A 28 -6.90 -7.81 3.84
N GLY A 29 -5.59 -8.07 3.71
CA GLY A 29 -5.05 -9.39 3.34
C GLY A 29 -4.93 -9.63 1.83
N GLU A 30 -5.34 -8.68 0.99
CA GLU A 30 -5.15 -8.73 -0.47
C GLU A 30 -3.92 -7.94 -0.90
N LEU A 31 -3.06 -8.59 -1.69
CA LEU A 31 -1.92 -7.93 -2.33
C LEU A 31 -2.42 -6.99 -3.43
N VAL A 32 -2.31 -5.68 -3.19
CA VAL A 32 -2.72 -4.64 -4.15
C VAL A 32 -1.56 -4.12 -4.98
N PHE A 33 -0.32 -4.31 -4.50
CA PHE A 33 0.87 -3.90 -5.23
C PHE A 33 2.09 -4.75 -4.85
N SER A 34 2.89 -5.14 -5.84
CA SER A 34 4.22 -5.72 -5.62
C SER A 34 5.26 -5.06 -6.51
N LYS A 35 6.24 -4.40 -5.88
CA LYS A 35 7.43 -3.87 -6.53
C LYS A 35 8.26 -4.99 -7.16
N LYS A 36 8.22 -6.21 -6.61
CA LYS A 36 8.96 -7.34 -7.17
C LYS A 36 8.42 -7.73 -8.55
N GLU A 37 7.11 -7.62 -8.75
CA GLU A 37 6.46 -7.91 -10.03
C GLU A 37 6.56 -6.75 -11.00
N LEU A 38 6.36 -5.51 -10.53
CA LEU A 38 6.29 -4.32 -11.38
C LEU A 38 7.63 -3.62 -11.57
N SER A 39 8.66 -4.01 -10.82
CA SER A 39 10.01 -3.41 -10.80
C SER A 39 10.02 -1.89 -10.62
N ARG A 40 8.97 -1.34 -9.99
CA ARG A 40 8.78 0.09 -9.72
C ARG A 40 8.11 0.29 -8.37
N PHE A 41 8.15 1.53 -7.87
CA PHE A 41 7.35 1.91 -6.70
C PHE A 41 5.90 2.22 -7.11
N PRO A 42 4.94 2.04 -6.19
CA PRO A 42 3.55 2.40 -6.45
C PRO A 42 3.41 3.92 -6.48
N GLU A 43 2.49 4.40 -7.30
CA GLU A 43 2.03 5.79 -7.21
C GLU A 43 1.08 5.95 -6.02
N HIS A 44 1.02 7.17 -5.45
CA HIS A 44 0.13 7.45 -4.33
C HIS A 44 -1.34 7.26 -4.72
N SER A 45 -1.72 7.65 -5.93
CA SER A 45 -3.06 7.48 -6.47
C SER A 45 -3.47 6.03 -6.61
N GLU A 46 -2.58 5.13 -7.04
CA GLU A 46 -2.86 3.68 -7.12
C GLU A 46 -3.25 3.13 -5.76
N ILE A 47 -2.52 3.48 -4.71
CA ILE A 47 -2.81 3.01 -3.35
C ILE A 47 -4.09 3.64 -2.82
N TYR A 48 -4.31 4.94 -3.02
CA TYR A 48 -5.54 5.60 -2.55
C TYR A 48 -6.80 5.03 -3.21
N SER A 49 -6.79 4.83 -4.53
CA SER A 49 -7.93 4.23 -5.22
C SER A 49 -8.17 2.77 -4.78
N ALA A 50 -7.11 2.00 -4.54
CA ALA A 50 -7.25 0.63 -4.04
C ALA A 50 -7.84 0.56 -2.63
N ILE A 51 -7.57 1.56 -1.78
CA ILE A 51 -8.17 1.70 -0.44
C ILE A 51 -9.62 2.17 -0.56
N GLU A 52 -9.88 3.19 -1.37
CA GLU A 52 -11.21 3.77 -1.54
C GLU A 52 -12.21 2.75 -2.08
N ASP A 53 -11.81 1.96 -3.08
CA ASP A 53 -12.61 0.86 -3.66
C ASP A 53 -13.00 -0.21 -2.61
N ARG A 54 -12.17 -0.42 -1.59
CA ARG A 54 -12.38 -1.41 -0.52
C ARG A 54 -13.07 -0.87 0.72
N GLN A 55 -13.17 0.46 0.86
CA GLN A 55 -13.89 1.12 1.95
C GLN A 55 -15.38 1.37 1.64
N VAL A 56 -15.89 0.93 0.48
CA VAL A 56 -17.30 1.07 0.05
C VAL A 56 -18.17 -0.09 0.51
#